data_AF-A0A2U2DTE8-F1
#
_entry.id   AF-A0A2U2DTE8-F1
#
_cell.length_a   1.000
_cell.length_b   1.000
_cell.length_c   1.000
_cell.angle_alpha   90.00
_cell.angle_beta   90.00
_cell.angle_gamma   90.00
#
_symmetry.space_group_name_H-M   'P 1'
#
loop_
_entity.id
_entity.type
_entity.pdbx_description
1 polymer ?
#
loop_
_entity_poly.entity_id
_entity_poly.type
_entity_poly.pdbx_seq_one_letter_code
_entity_poly.pdbx_strand_id
1 'polypeptide(L)'
;MPRPIAFASLAAAFLLTPLAAMAGEVECHANKEYAVAVQSDDEDAGAQFAVTALRGKKKPASCRFDADKADLVIGEPGDPLWYGDQSGKYLILTRSTGPQGDLVVYDLSTGKAVLDVPADEYEVSGNTLAFWERTGEATAENCPGFAENQANGMGSAVVERKQLDLKSLKIDKTGEERCDATQ
;
A
#
# COMPACT_ATOMS: atom_id res chain seq x y z
N MET A 1 45.09 -70.05 0.62
CA MET A 1 43.83 -69.44 1.11
C MET A 1 44.05 -67.96 1.29
N PRO A 2 43.35 -67.11 0.52
CA PRO A 2 42.94 -65.80 1.02
C PRO A 2 41.44 -65.55 0.75
N ARG A 3 40.74 -64.95 1.72
CA ARG A 3 39.36 -64.45 1.61
C ARG A 3 39.39 -62.99 1.12
N PRO A 4 38.55 -62.57 0.16
CA PRO A 4 38.28 -61.16 -0.07
C PRO A 4 37.06 -60.67 0.71
N ILE A 5 37.20 -59.40 1.10
CA ILE A 5 36.45 -58.57 2.03
C ILE A 5 35.11 -58.14 1.43
N ALA A 6 34.05 -58.20 2.24
CA ALA A 6 32.75 -57.64 1.89
C ALA A 6 32.75 -56.12 2.16
N PHE A 7 32.45 -55.34 1.13
CA PHE A 7 32.20 -53.90 1.25
C PHE A 7 30.76 -53.69 1.73
N ALA A 8 30.60 -53.07 2.90
CA ALA A 8 29.31 -52.62 3.41
C ALA A 8 29.01 -51.21 2.86
N SER A 9 27.98 -51.09 2.01
CA SER A 9 27.45 -49.81 1.54
C SER A 9 26.65 -49.13 2.65
N LEU A 10 27.14 -47.98 3.13
CA LEU A 10 26.36 -47.06 3.97
C LEU A 10 25.35 -46.32 3.07
N ALA A 11 24.06 -46.59 3.27
CA ALA A 11 22.98 -45.79 2.69
C ALA A 11 22.76 -44.53 3.55
N ALA A 12 23.14 -43.36 3.02
CA ALA A 12 22.86 -42.08 3.64
C ALA A 12 21.41 -41.67 3.36
N ALA A 13 20.56 -41.72 4.39
CA ALA A 13 19.19 -41.22 4.33
C ALA A 13 19.22 -39.68 4.42
N PHE A 14 19.01 -39.00 3.29
CA PHE A 14 18.74 -37.56 3.26
C PHE A 14 17.35 -37.30 3.84
N LEU A 15 17.30 -36.72 5.05
CA LEU A 15 16.09 -36.15 5.63
C LEU A 15 15.73 -34.88 4.85
N LEU A 16 14.78 -34.98 3.94
CA LEU A 16 14.10 -33.83 3.33
C LEU A 16 13.22 -33.17 4.40
N THR A 17 13.73 -32.17 5.10
CA THR A 17 12.89 -31.23 5.85
C THR A 17 12.11 -30.39 4.86
N PRO A 18 10.77 -30.40 4.87
CA PRO A 18 10.00 -29.49 4.04
C PRO A 18 10.26 -28.06 4.55
N LEU A 19 10.81 -27.20 3.69
CA LEU A 19 10.74 -25.77 3.93
C LEU A 19 9.26 -25.40 3.91
N ALA A 20 8.69 -25.11 5.08
CA ALA A 20 7.47 -24.33 5.14
C ALA A 20 7.83 -22.95 4.59
N ALA A 21 7.39 -22.66 3.37
CA ALA A 21 7.39 -21.30 2.84
C ALA A 21 6.63 -20.43 3.86
N MET A 22 7.33 -19.49 4.48
CA MET A 22 6.75 -18.47 5.32
C MET A 22 5.97 -17.55 4.40
N ALA A 23 4.71 -17.89 4.12
CA ALA A 23 3.83 -16.97 3.41
C ALA A 23 3.80 -15.67 4.21
N GLY A 24 4.13 -14.55 3.54
CA GLY A 24 4.09 -13.21 4.13
C GLY A 24 2.80 -12.98 4.93
N GLU A 25 2.92 -12.21 6.00
CA GLU A 25 1.80 -11.94 6.90
C GLU A 25 0.67 -11.26 6.12
N VAL A 26 -0.46 -11.96 5.97
CA VAL A 26 -1.63 -11.39 5.28
C VAL A 26 -2.46 -10.62 6.29
N GLU A 27 -2.62 -9.33 6.05
CA GLU A 27 -3.55 -8.49 6.80
C GLU A 27 -4.93 -8.48 6.11
N CYS A 28 -6.02 -8.40 6.89
CA CYS A 28 -7.36 -8.33 6.32
C CYS A 28 -8.19 -7.20 6.90
N HIS A 29 -8.74 -6.40 6.00
CA HIS A 29 -9.68 -5.33 6.28
C HIS A 29 -11.04 -5.66 5.69
N ALA A 30 -12.11 -5.19 6.32
CA ALA A 30 -13.44 -5.35 5.76
C ALA A 30 -14.39 -4.28 6.30
N ASN A 31 -15.29 -3.85 5.44
CA ASN A 31 -16.47 -3.08 5.81
C ASN A 31 -17.74 -3.86 5.39
N LYS A 32 -18.88 -3.16 5.22
CA LYS A 32 -20.15 -3.80 4.84
C LYS A 32 -20.21 -4.22 3.37
N GLU A 33 -19.38 -3.62 2.52
CA GLU A 33 -19.44 -3.74 1.07
C GLU A 33 -18.32 -4.61 0.51
N TYR A 34 -17.12 -4.52 1.08
CA TYR A 34 -15.91 -5.19 0.57
C TYR A 34 -15.04 -5.75 1.70
N ALA A 35 -14.37 -6.86 1.41
CA ALA A 35 -13.23 -7.38 2.18
C ALA A 35 -11.96 -7.27 1.33
N VAL A 36 -10.85 -6.91 1.96
CA VAL A 36 -9.54 -6.71 1.34
C VAL A 36 -8.52 -7.53 2.11
N ALA A 37 -7.83 -8.45 1.44
CA ALA A 37 -6.67 -9.14 1.96
C ALA A 37 -5.41 -8.50 1.37
N VAL A 38 -4.53 -8.04 2.24
CA VAL A 38 -3.27 -7.36 1.91
C VAL A 38 -2.15 -8.38 2.06
N GLN A 39 -1.42 -8.63 0.98
CA GLN A 39 -0.21 -9.43 1.00
C GLN A 39 0.97 -8.49 0.81
N SER A 40 1.70 -8.22 1.89
CA SER A 40 2.97 -7.50 1.80
C SER A 40 3.98 -8.32 1.01
N ASP A 41 4.79 -7.61 0.22
CA ASP A 41 5.96 -8.19 -0.42
C ASP A 41 7.06 -8.39 0.64
N ASP A 42 7.62 -9.59 0.71
CA ASP A 42 8.68 -9.95 1.66
C ASP A 42 10.09 -9.66 1.14
N GLU A 43 10.23 -9.47 -0.18
CA GLU A 43 11.50 -9.21 -0.86
C GLU A 43 11.60 -7.76 -1.38
N ASP A 44 10.47 -7.10 -1.62
CA ASP A 44 10.36 -5.74 -2.16
C ASP A 44 9.47 -4.80 -1.32
N ALA A 45 9.33 -3.54 -1.76
CA ALA A 45 8.48 -2.55 -1.11
C ALA A 45 7.03 -2.68 -1.56
N GLY A 46 6.10 -2.59 -0.60
CA GLY A 46 4.67 -2.48 -0.85
C GLY A 46 3.91 -3.80 -0.68
N ALA A 47 2.73 -3.86 -1.27
CA ALA A 47 1.77 -4.94 -1.08
C ALA A 47 0.84 -5.10 -2.29
N GLN A 48 0.29 -6.30 -2.41
CA GLN A 48 -0.82 -6.60 -3.31
C GLN A 48 -2.13 -6.73 -2.52
N PHE A 49 -3.25 -6.44 -3.18
CA PHE A 49 -4.56 -6.40 -2.53
C PHE A 49 -5.56 -7.29 -3.26
N ALA A 50 -5.98 -8.38 -2.61
CA ALA A 50 -7.07 -9.23 -3.08
C ALA A 50 -8.40 -8.73 -2.51
N VAL A 51 -9.29 -8.28 -3.39
CA VAL A 51 -10.55 -7.63 -3.03
C VAL A 51 -11.73 -8.57 -3.33
N THR A 52 -12.62 -8.72 -2.37
CA THR A 52 -13.87 -9.48 -2.48
C THR A 52 -15.06 -8.58 -2.19
N ALA A 53 -16.00 -8.46 -3.13
CA ALA A 53 -17.25 -7.78 -2.93
C ALA A 53 -18.19 -8.65 -2.07
N LEU A 54 -18.60 -8.14 -0.91
CA LEU A 54 -19.43 -8.87 0.03
C LEU A 54 -20.88 -8.98 -0.47
N ARG A 55 -21.43 -7.92 -1.09
CA ARG A 55 -22.82 -7.91 -1.61
C ARG A 55 -23.86 -8.45 -0.61
N GLY A 56 -23.70 -8.10 0.67
CA GLY A 56 -24.54 -8.61 1.77
C GLY A 56 -24.20 -10.01 2.30
N LYS A 57 -23.18 -10.67 1.73
CA LYS A 57 -22.61 -11.92 2.27
C LYS A 57 -21.71 -11.62 3.47
N LYS A 58 -21.43 -12.66 4.27
CA LYS A 58 -20.44 -12.59 5.36
C LYS A 58 -19.04 -12.46 4.77
N LYS A 59 -18.14 -11.76 5.48
CA LYS A 59 -16.71 -11.74 5.16
C LYS A 59 -16.13 -13.15 5.10
N PRO A 60 -15.08 -13.39 4.29
CA PRO A 60 -14.40 -14.68 4.25
C PRO A 60 -14.01 -15.18 5.65
N ALA A 61 -14.17 -16.49 5.90
CA ALA A 61 -13.90 -17.09 7.20
C ALA A 61 -12.40 -17.15 7.52
N SER A 62 -11.55 -17.21 6.49
CA SER A 62 -10.09 -17.21 6.62
C SER A 62 -9.54 -15.92 6.03
N CYS A 63 -8.65 -15.24 6.76
CA CYS A 63 -7.82 -14.17 6.21
C CYS A 63 -6.70 -14.79 5.38
N ARG A 64 -6.84 -14.76 4.05
CA ARG A 64 -5.87 -15.28 3.09
C ARG A 64 -5.91 -14.43 1.83
N PHE A 65 -4.74 -14.18 1.27
CA PHE A 65 -4.62 -13.66 -0.08
C PHE A 65 -4.83 -14.83 -1.06
N ASP A 66 -5.74 -14.63 -2.01
CA ASP A 66 -6.09 -15.62 -3.03
C ASP A 66 -6.52 -14.86 -4.30
N ALA A 67 -5.53 -14.55 -5.15
CA ALA A 67 -5.75 -13.78 -6.38
C ALA A 67 -6.75 -14.47 -7.33
N ASP A 68 -6.73 -15.81 -7.41
CA ASP A 68 -7.61 -16.58 -8.29
C ASP A 68 -9.09 -16.52 -7.86
N LYS A 69 -9.34 -16.29 -6.57
CA LYS A 69 -10.70 -16.17 -6.01
C LYS A 69 -11.15 -14.74 -5.77
N ALA A 70 -10.26 -13.76 -5.88
CA ALA A 70 -10.60 -12.37 -5.71
C ALA A 70 -11.51 -11.88 -6.85
N ASP A 71 -12.43 -10.96 -6.55
CA ASP A 71 -13.20 -10.27 -7.59
C ASP A 71 -12.32 -9.24 -8.33
N LEU A 72 -11.30 -8.73 -7.65
CA LEU A 72 -10.35 -7.74 -8.13
C LEU A 72 -9.02 -7.94 -7.39
N VAL A 73 -7.92 -7.81 -8.12
CA VAL A 73 -6.57 -7.68 -7.54
C VAL A 73 -6.06 -6.27 -7.88
N ILE A 74 -5.55 -5.56 -6.89
CA ILE A 74 -4.87 -4.26 -7.08
C ILE A 74 -3.39 -4.46 -6.74
N GLY A 75 -2.52 -3.96 -7.62
CA GLY A 75 -1.06 -4.05 -7.50
C GLY A 75 -0.47 -5.33 -8.09
N GLU A 76 0.77 -5.22 -8.53
CA GLU A 76 1.66 -6.31 -8.94
C GLU A 76 2.76 -6.53 -7.89
N PRO A 77 3.44 -7.69 -7.87
CA PRO A 77 4.62 -7.87 -7.01
C PRO A 77 5.65 -6.75 -7.25
N GLY A 78 6.20 -6.19 -6.17
CA GLY A 78 7.08 -5.02 -6.21
C GLY A 78 6.41 -3.66 -6.43
N ASP A 79 5.08 -3.59 -6.59
CA ASP A 79 4.39 -2.30 -6.59
C ASP A 79 4.45 -1.68 -5.18
N PRO A 80 4.92 -0.43 -5.04
CA PRO A 80 5.17 0.19 -3.74
C PRO A 80 3.89 0.74 -3.10
N LEU A 81 2.82 -0.03 -3.11
CA LEU A 81 1.51 0.32 -2.56
C LEU A 81 1.37 -0.15 -1.11
N TRP A 82 0.83 0.71 -0.26
CA TRP A 82 0.64 0.43 1.17
C TRP A 82 -0.81 0.69 1.56
N TYR A 83 -1.36 -0.19 2.40
CA TYR A 83 -2.72 -0.01 2.91
C TYR A 83 -2.81 1.26 3.75
N GLY A 84 -3.76 2.13 3.43
CA GLY A 84 -4.06 3.33 4.19
C GLY A 84 -5.35 3.23 4.98
N ASP A 85 -6.48 3.14 4.27
CA ASP A 85 -7.82 3.04 4.86
C ASP A 85 -8.84 2.49 3.84
N GLN A 86 -10.07 2.24 4.29
CA GLN A 86 -11.17 1.76 3.46
C GLN A 86 -12.49 2.47 3.84
N SER A 87 -13.10 3.18 2.89
CA SER A 87 -14.38 3.86 3.07
C SER A 87 -15.39 3.45 1.99
N GLY A 88 -16.40 2.66 2.37
CA GLY A 88 -17.39 2.10 1.45
C GLY A 88 -16.73 1.28 0.33
N LYS A 89 -16.93 1.71 -0.92
CA LYS A 89 -16.31 1.12 -2.11
C LYS A 89 -14.91 1.65 -2.44
N TYR A 90 -14.33 2.51 -1.60
CA TYR A 90 -13.01 3.09 -1.87
C TYR A 90 -11.93 2.45 -1.01
N LEU A 91 -10.84 2.07 -1.65
CA LEU A 91 -9.60 1.67 -1.01
C LEU A 91 -8.60 2.81 -1.14
N ILE A 92 -8.09 3.27 -0.01
CA ILE A 92 -7.17 4.40 0.10
C ILE A 92 -5.81 3.82 0.41
N LEU A 93 -4.86 4.10 -0.47
CA LEU A 93 -3.50 3.57 -0.45
C LEU A 93 -2.51 4.73 -0.48
N THR A 94 -1.31 4.49 0.03
CA THR A 94 -0.15 5.32 -0.31
C THR A 94 0.73 4.56 -1.30
N ARG A 95 1.40 5.28 -2.20
CA ARG A 95 2.36 4.70 -3.14
C ARG A 95 3.73 5.34 -2.93
N SER A 96 4.71 4.59 -2.43
CA SER A 96 6.04 5.12 -2.17
C SER A 96 7.12 4.05 -1.99
N THR A 97 8.30 4.29 -2.57
CA THR A 97 9.57 3.61 -2.24
C THR A 97 10.50 4.47 -1.38
N GLY A 98 10.05 5.66 -0.95
CA GLY A 98 10.87 6.67 -0.30
C GLY A 98 10.12 7.52 0.73
N PRO A 99 10.73 8.61 1.20
CA PRO A 99 10.14 9.46 2.23
C PRO A 99 8.95 10.32 1.73
N GLN A 100 8.84 10.55 0.41
CA GLN A 100 7.65 11.13 -0.20
C GLN A 100 6.94 10.09 -1.05
N GLY A 101 5.62 10.08 -0.96
CA GLY A 101 4.74 9.19 -1.71
C GLY A 101 3.57 9.92 -2.35
N ASP A 102 2.74 9.13 -3.00
CA ASP A 102 1.47 9.57 -3.57
C ASP A 102 0.30 9.00 -2.74
N LEU A 103 -0.79 9.74 -2.71
CA LEU A 103 -2.09 9.26 -2.24
C LEU A 103 -2.86 8.70 -3.43
N VAL A 104 -3.23 7.43 -3.36
CA VAL A 104 -3.94 6.73 -4.41
C VAL A 104 -5.26 6.20 -3.88
N VAL A 105 -6.37 6.49 -4.56
CA VAL A 105 -7.70 6.02 -4.17
C VAL A 105 -8.29 5.20 -5.30
N TYR A 106 -8.62 3.95 -5.02
CA TYR A 106 -9.29 3.04 -5.96
C TYR A 106 -10.78 2.96 -5.70
N ASP A 107 -11.60 3.00 -6.75
CA ASP A 107 -12.99 2.56 -6.71
C ASP A 107 -13.04 1.05 -6.93
N LEU A 108 -13.28 0.29 -5.86
CA LEU A 108 -13.34 -1.18 -5.84
C LEU A 108 -14.48 -1.77 -6.67
N SER A 109 -15.47 -0.97 -7.06
CA SER A 109 -16.54 -1.42 -7.97
C SER A 109 -16.10 -1.45 -9.43
N THR A 110 -15.09 -0.65 -9.78
CA THR A 110 -14.58 -0.53 -11.16
C THR A 110 -13.13 -1.01 -11.31
N GLY A 111 -12.40 -1.14 -10.20
CA GLY A 111 -10.98 -1.44 -10.17
C GLY A 111 -10.09 -0.27 -10.63
N LYS A 112 -10.64 0.94 -10.77
CA LYS A 112 -9.89 2.10 -11.29
C LYS A 112 -9.47 3.04 -10.17
N ALA A 113 -8.27 3.60 -10.31
CA ALA A 113 -7.87 4.76 -9.52
C ALA A 113 -8.75 5.96 -9.90
N VAL A 114 -9.34 6.60 -8.89
CA VAL A 114 -10.13 7.82 -9.00
C VAL A 114 -9.39 9.05 -8.44
N LEU A 115 -8.33 8.82 -7.67
CA LEU A 115 -7.36 9.82 -7.25
C LEU A 115 -5.97 9.19 -7.31
N ASP A 116 -5.01 9.95 -7.81
CA ASP A 116 -3.59 9.61 -7.81
C ASP A 116 -2.81 10.93 -7.84
N VAL A 117 -2.35 11.37 -6.67
CA VAL A 117 -1.76 12.71 -6.47
C VAL A 117 -0.60 12.66 -5.50
N PRO A 118 0.40 13.56 -5.65
CA PRO A 118 1.54 13.62 -4.73
C PRO A 118 1.10 14.19 -3.37
N ALA A 119 0.83 13.31 -2.40
CA ALA A 119 0.37 13.70 -1.07
C ALA A 119 0.82 12.67 -0.03
N ASP A 120 1.48 13.14 1.03
CA ASP A 120 1.98 12.27 2.12
C ASP A 120 1.03 12.23 3.31
N GLU A 121 0.24 13.29 3.50
CA GLU A 121 -0.65 13.45 4.64
C GLU A 121 -2.10 13.46 4.17
N TYR A 122 -2.90 12.60 4.80
CA TYR A 122 -4.34 12.56 4.58
C TYR A 122 -5.10 12.15 5.85
N GLU A 123 -6.38 12.49 5.88
CA GLU A 123 -7.32 12.13 6.93
C GLU A 123 -8.65 11.70 6.29
N VAL A 124 -9.22 10.61 6.79
CA VAL A 124 -10.54 10.11 6.38
C VAL A 124 -11.55 10.39 7.48
N SER A 125 -12.61 11.13 7.14
CA SER A 125 -13.73 11.39 8.05
C SER A 125 -15.05 11.18 7.32
N GLY A 126 -15.67 10.03 7.55
CA GLY A 126 -16.91 9.63 6.89
C GLY A 126 -16.74 9.49 5.37
N ASN A 127 -17.34 10.40 4.61
CA ASN A 127 -17.22 10.42 3.13
C ASN A 127 -16.24 11.48 2.62
N THR A 128 -15.44 12.07 3.50
CA THR A 128 -14.48 13.11 3.15
C THR A 128 -13.08 12.57 3.36
N LEU A 129 -12.26 12.67 2.32
CA LEU A 129 -10.81 12.46 2.37
C LEU A 129 -10.15 13.83 2.24
N ALA A 130 -9.60 14.34 3.35
CA ALA A 130 -8.80 15.56 3.34
C ALA A 130 -7.33 15.17 3.13
N PHE A 131 -6.59 15.92 2.31
CA PHE A 131 -5.19 15.62 2.03
C PHE A 131 -4.41 16.89 1.68
N TRP A 132 -3.10 16.85 1.92
CA TRP A 132 -2.16 17.89 1.53
C TRP A 132 -1.42 17.48 0.27
N GLU A 133 -1.80 18.06 -0.85
CA GLU A 133 -1.18 17.77 -2.15
C GLU A 133 0.01 18.70 -2.38
N ARG A 134 1.15 18.15 -2.75
CA ARG A 134 2.31 18.91 -3.24
C ARG A 134 1.97 19.49 -4.60
N THR A 135 1.84 20.82 -4.69
CA THR A 135 1.39 21.52 -5.89
C THR A 135 2.48 22.34 -6.57
N GLY A 136 3.61 22.59 -5.90
CA GLY A 136 4.67 23.39 -6.47
C GLY A 136 6.00 23.34 -5.72
N GLU A 137 7.01 23.92 -6.36
CA GLU A 137 8.33 24.10 -5.77
C GLU A 137 8.31 25.21 -4.73
N ALA A 138 8.97 24.95 -3.61
CA ALA A 138 9.26 25.99 -2.64
C ALA A 138 10.53 26.76 -3.06
N THR A 139 10.56 28.03 -2.73
CA THR A 139 11.66 28.98 -2.96
C THR A 139 11.82 29.84 -1.71
N ALA A 140 12.92 30.57 -1.60
CA ALA A 140 13.11 31.54 -0.52
C ALA A 140 12.02 32.64 -0.49
N GLU A 141 11.30 32.87 -1.60
CA GLU A 141 10.28 33.92 -1.71
C GLU A 141 8.90 33.45 -1.21
N ASN A 142 8.50 32.23 -1.54
CA ASN A 142 7.19 31.68 -1.18
C ASN A 142 7.23 30.78 0.06
N CYS A 143 8.42 30.51 0.60
CA CYS A 143 8.59 29.53 1.66
C CYS A 143 9.55 30.00 2.78
N PRO A 144 9.02 30.47 3.93
CA PRO A 144 9.85 30.97 5.03
C PRO A 144 10.87 29.97 5.57
N GLY A 145 10.56 28.67 5.54
CA GLY A 145 11.45 27.60 6.00
C GLY A 145 12.49 27.14 4.98
N PHE A 146 12.50 27.68 3.76
CA PHE A 146 13.33 27.18 2.66
C PHE A 146 14.83 27.16 2.99
N ALA A 147 15.35 28.26 3.54
CA ALA A 147 16.78 28.38 3.86
C ALA A 147 17.20 27.43 5.00
N GLU A 148 16.33 27.23 5.99
CA GLU A 148 16.57 26.30 7.09
C GLU A 148 16.55 24.85 6.61
N ASN A 149 15.54 24.48 5.81
CA ASN A 149 15.45 23.14 5.22
C ASN A 149 16.68 22.83 4.38
N GLN A 150 17.09 23.76 3.50
CA GLN A 150 18.30 23.60 2.70
C GLN A 150 19.57 23.46 3.54
N ALA A 151 19.72 24.26 4.60
CA ALA A 151 20.87 24.17 5.51
C ALA A 151 20.96 22.82 6.23
N ASN A 152 19.82 22.16 6.44
CA ASN A 152 19.70 20.83 7.03
C ASN A 152 19.76 19.69 5.99
N GLY A 153 20.03 20.00 4.71
CA GLY A 153 20.09 19.00 3.63
C GLY A 153 18.73 18.49 3.16
N MET A 154 17.64 19.18 3.49
CA MET A 154 16.27 18.87 3.08
C MET A 154 15.85 19.72 1.88
N GLY A 155 14.92 19.20 1.09
CA GLY A 155 14.15 19.96 0.11
C GLY A 155 12.97 20.70 0.74
N SER A 156 12.18 21.38 -0.08
CA SER A 156 10.93 22.01 0.35
C SER A 156 9.92 22.00 -0.79
N ALA A 157 8.64 21.86 -0.45
CA ALA A 157 7.53 21.90 -1.40
C ALA A 157 6.40 22.79 -0.87
N VAL A 158 5.67 23.41 -1.79
CA VAL A 158 4.39 24.05 -1.50
C VAL A 158 3.32 22.96 -1.54
N VAL A 159 2.52 22.88 -0.47
CA VAL A 159 1.39 21.97 -0.37
C VAL A 159 0.09 22.74 -0.20
N GLU A 160 -0.96 22.31 -0.90
CA GLU A 160 -2.32 22.81 -0.77
C GLU A 160 -3.21 21.77 -0.09
N ARG A 161 -4.06 22.22 0.83
CA ARG A 161 -5.09 21.33 1.41
C ARG A 161 -6.29 21.21 0.48
N LYS A 162 -6.67 19.97 0.20
CA LYS A 162 -7.82 19.62 -0.61
C LYS A 162 -8.73 18.64 0.13
N GLN A 163 -9.97 18.56 -0.33
CA GLN A 163 -10.96 17.61 0.18
C GLN A 163 -11.62 16.90 -1.00
N LEU A 164 -11.56 15.57 -0.99
CA LEU A 164 -12.32 14.71 -1.88
C LEU A 164 -13.60 14.24 -1.17
N ASP A 165 -14.76 14.54 -1.75
CA ASP A 165 -16.02 13.91 -1.37
C ASP A 165 -16.13 12.55 -2.08
N LEU A 166 -16.04 11.47 -1.31
CA LEU A 166 -16.04 10.10 -1.82
C LEU A 166 -17.38 9.69 -2.44
N LYS A 167 -18.48 10.39 -2.17
CA LYS A 167 -19.78 10.08 -2.80
C LYS A 167 -19.87 10.60 -4.22
N SER A 168 -19.42 11.84 -4.44
CA SER A 168 -19.54 12.58 -5.69
C SER A 168 -18.25 12.62 -6.51
N LEU A 169 -17.13 12.23 -5.90
CA LEU A 169 -15.77 12.32 -6.44
C LEU A 169 -15.33 13.75 -6.79
N LYS A 170 -15.95 14.75 -6.16
CA LYS A 170 -15.55 16.14 -6.32
C LYS A 170 -14.39 16.47 -5.39
N ILE A 171 -13.42 17.19 -5.94
CA ILE A 171 -12.28 17.72 -5.19
C ILE A 171 -12.47 19.22 -5.04
N ASP A 172 -12.50 19.68 -3.80
CA ASP A 172 -12.56 21.10 -3.45
C ASP A 172 -11.24 21.52 -2.79
N LYS A 173 -10.77 22.73 -3.14
CA LYS A 173 -9.64 23.37 -2.44
C LYS A 173 -10.18 24.06 -1.18
N THR A 174 -9.50 23.92 -0.05
CA THR A 174 -9.89 24.66 1.17
C THR A 174 -9.32 26.08 1.18
N GLY A 175 -8.31 26.35 0.35
CA GLY A 175 -7.56 27.61 0.33
C GLY A 175 -6.42 27.67 1.35
N GLU A 176 -6.22 26.60 2.13
CA GLU A 176 -5.05 26.46 2.99
C GLU A 176 -3.84 26.01 2.17
N GLU A 177 -2.72 26.69 2.38
CA GLU A 177 -1.43 26.41 1.76
C GLU A 177 -0.34 26.49 2.84
N ARG A 178 0.65 25.59 2.76
CA ARG A 178 1.84 25.64 3.63
C ARG A 178 3.07 25.12 2.91
N CYS A 179 4.22 25.28 3.56
CA CYS A 179 5.47 24.68 3.15
C CYS A 179 5.76 23.40 3.93
N ASP A 180 6.10 22.34 3.21
CA ASP A 180 6.55 21.09 3.80
C ASP A 180 8.02 20.83 3.44
N ALA A 181 8.79 20.33 4.41
CA ALA A 181 10.15 19.86 4.17
C ALA A 181 10.12 18.50 3.46
N THR A 182 11.03 18.29 2.50
CA THR A 182 11.14 17.03 1.75
C THR A 182 12.55 16.44 1.87
N GLN A 183 12.71 15.15 1.57
CA GLN A 183 13.95 14.38 1.73
C GLN A 183 14.30 13.63 0.46
#